data_AF-A0A5C7FKL2-F1
#
_entry.id   AF-A0A5C7FKL2-F1
#
_cell.length_a   1.000
_cell.length_b   1.000
_cell.length_c   1.000
_cell.angle_alpha   90.00
_cell.angle_beta   90.00
_cell.angle_gamma   90.00
#
_symmetry.space_group_name_H-M   'P 1'
#
loop_
_entity.id
_entity.type
_entity.pdbx_description
1 polymer ?
#
loop_
_entity_poly.entity_id
_entity_poly.type
_entity_poly.pdbx_seq_one_letter_code
_entity_poly.pdbx_strand_id
1 'polypeptide(L)'
;MANAQSREKKIYRTKKKINRLYNALEEETEKEMEAWQQVKKANAGIKSDSSEKIIQSKKKQIKSGDETRLTAVITKGRISRNIMRMKGKLVKYEDRLRKASEKEKVKS
;
A
#
# COMPACT_ATOMS: atom_id res chain seq x y z
N MET A 1 25.84 -6.71 25.11
CA MET A 1 25.97 -7.03 23.67
C MET A 1 24.80 -7.82 23.05
N ALA A 2 24.35 -8.97 23.57
CA ALA A 2 23.28 -9.79 22.93
C ALA A 2 21.92 -9.08 22.70
N ASN A 3 21.54 -8.16 23.60
CA ASN A 3 20.28 -7.40 23.49
C ASN A 3 20.30 -6.31 22.39
N ALA A 4 21.46 -5.76 22.05
CA ALA A 4 21.59 -4.74 21.01
C ALA A 4 21.45 -5.36 19.61
N GLN A 5 22.17 -6.46 19.35
CA GLN A 5 22.07 -7.22 18.09
C GLN A 5 20.64 -7.73 17.81
N SER A 6 19.91 -8.15 18.85
CA SER A 6 18.50 -8.57 18.72
C SER A 6 17.58 -7.40 18.29
N ARG A 7 17.86 -6.18 18.76
CA ARG A 7 17.09 -4.96 18.40
C ARG A 7 17.39 -4.51 16.98
N GLU A 8 18.65 -4.52 16.57
CA GLU A 8 19.06 -4.19 15.20
C GLU A 8 18.40 -5.14 14.18
N LYS A 9 18.36 -6.45 14.47
CA LYS A 9 17.64 -7.43 13.64
C LYS A 9 16.14 -7.10 13.54
N LYS A 10 15.49 -6.66 14.63
CA LYS A 10 14.07 -6.25 14.64
C LYS A 10 13.83 -4.98 13.83
N ILE A 11 14.72 -3.98 13.93
CA ILE A 11 14.70 -2.74 13.14
C ILE A 11 14.81 -3.10 11.65
N TYR A 12 15.82 -3.89 11.27
CA TYR A 12 16.04 -4.32 9.90
C TYR A 12 14.80 -5.03 9.30
N ARG A 13 14.27 -6.04 10.01
CA ARG A 13 13.07 -6.78 9.57
C ARG A 13 11.86 -5.85 9.43
N THR A 14 11.73 -4.87 10.33
CA THR A 14 10.64 -3.89 10.29
C THR A 14 10.75 -2.97 9.08
N LYS A 15 11.95 -2.42 8.80
CA LYS A 15 12.21 -1.62 7.59
C LYS A 15 11.90 -2.42 6.32
N LYS A 16 12.38 -3.66 6.23
CA LYS A 16 12.07 -4.56 5.10
C LYS A 16 10.58 -4.78 4.92
N LYS A 17 9.82 -4.95 6.00
CA LYS A 17 8.36 -5.11 5.94
C LYS A 17 7.65 -3.81 5.52
N ILE A 18 8.11 -2.66 5.97
CA ILE A 18 7.58 -1.35 5.54
C ILE A 18 7.78 -1.18 4.03
N ASN A 19 8.96 -1.47 3.50
CA ASN A 19 9.22 -1.36 2.06
C ASN A 19 8.31 -2.28 1.24
N ARG A 20 8.13 -3.54 1.67
CA ARG A 20 7.16 -4.45 1.02
C ARG A 20 5.73 -3.91 1.01
N LEU A 21 5.32 -3.23 2.09
CA LEU A 21 4.00 -2.60 2.15
C LEU A 21 3.89 -1.38 1.24
N TYR A 22 4.97 -0.63 1.03
CA TYR A 22 5.01 0.46 0.06
C TYR A 22 4.89 -0.07 -1.38
N ASN A 23 5.64 -1.11 -1.74
CA ASN A 23 5.51 -1.73 -3.07
C ASN A 23 4.08 -2.25 -3.29
N ALA A 24 3.49 -2.92 -2.30
CA ALA A 24 2.09 -3.37 -2.40
C ALA A 24 1.10 -2.18 -2.52
N LEU A 25 1.41 -1.02 -1.94
CA LEU A 25 0.59 0.19 -2.09
C LEU A 25 0.67 0.74 -3.52
N GLU A 26 1.87 0.70 -4.12
CA GLU A 26 2.10 1.10 -5.52
C GLU A 26 1.37 0.18 -6.48
N GLU A 27 1.49 -1.14 -6.31
CA GLU A 27 0.75 -2.14 -7.12
C GLU A 27 -0.77 -1.93 -7.07
N GLU A 28 -1.34 -1.66 -5.89
CA GLU A 28 -2.78 -1.38 -5.77
C GLU A 28 -3.15 -0.02 -6.38
N THR A 29 -2.22 0.93 -6.44
CA THR A 29 -2.43 2.22 -7.12
C THR A 29 -2.45 2.05 -8.62
N GLU A 30 -1.56 1.21 -9.17
CA GLU A 30 -1.54 0.85 -10.59
C GLU A 30 -2.85 0.17 -11.00
N LYS A 31 -3.32 -0.82 -10.23
CA LYS A 31 -4.63 -1.48 -10.47
C LYS A 31 -5.80 -0.51 -10.49
N GLU A 32 -5.83 0.43 -9.54
CA GLU A 32 -6.88 1.46 -9.51
C GLU A 32 -6.85 2.33 -10.77
N MET A 33 -5.65 2.76 -11.18
CA MET A 33 -5.45 3.60 -12.36
C MET A 33 -5.82 2.88 -13.66
N GLU A 34 -5.44 1.61 -13.80
CA GLU A 34 -5.80 0.76 -14.95
C GLU A 34 -7.32 0.59 -15.05
N ALA A 35 -7.99 0.26 -13.93
CA ALA A 35 -9.43 0.13 -13.87
C ALA A 35 -10.12 1.46 -14.23
N TRP A 36 -9.60 2.59 -13.74
CA TRP A 36 -10.12 3.91 -14.08
C TRP A 36 -9.98 4.23 -15.59
N GLN A 37 -8.84 3.88 -16.20
CA GLN A 37 -8.65 4.05 -17.64
C GLN A 37 -9.61 3.18 -18.47
N GLN A 38 -9.86 1.94 -18.04
CA GLN A 38 -10.83 1.05 -18.69
C GLN A 38 -12.25 1.63 -18.64
N VAL A 39 -12.68 2.11 -17.47
CA VAL A 39 -13.97 2.80 -17.29
C VAL A 39 -14.07 4.01 -18.22
N LYS A 40 -13.01 4.84 -18.30
CA LYS A 40 -12.99 6.02 -19.17
C LYS A 40 -13.13 5.65 -20.65
N LYS A 41 -12.41 4.61 -21.11
CA LYS A 41 -12.50 4.11 -22.50
C LYS A 41 -13.88 3.53 -22.80
N ALA A 42 -14.46 2.76 -21.86
CA ALA A 42 -15.79 2.19 -22.03
C ALA A 42 -16.89 3.28 -22.08
N ASN A 43 -16.79 4.30 -21.23
CA ASN A 43 -17.68 5.47 -21.26
C ASN A 43 -17.60 6.24 -22.57
N ALA A 44 -16.40 6.42 -23.14
CA ALA A 44 -16.24 7.06 -24.43
C ALA A 44 -16.92 6.26 -25.56
N GLY A 45 -16.77 4.92 -25.55
CA GLY A 45 -17.41 4.03 -26.54
C GLY A 45 -18.94 4.06 -26.51
N ILE A 46 -19.56 4.16 -25.32
CA ILE A 46 -21.03 4.30 -25.21
C ILE A 46 -21.55 5.54 -25.93
N LYS A 47 -20.80 6.64 -25.92
CA LYS A 47 -21.21 7.89 -26.58
C LYS A 47 -21.09 7.83 -28.11
N SER A 48 -20.27 6.92 -28.64
CA SER A 48 -20.02 6.79 -30.09
C SER A 48 -20.78 5.65 -30.76
N ASP A 49 -21.12 4.59 -30.02
CA ASP A 49 -21.72 3.37 -30.58
C ASP A 49 -23.26 3.46 -30.59
N SER A 50 -23.89 3.09 -31.72
CA SER A 50 -25.36 3.03 -31.85
C SER A 50 -25.94 1.64 -31.58
N SER A 51 -25.09 0.61 -31.46
CA SER A 51 -25.54 -0.76 -31.21
C SER A 51 -25.84 -1.00 -29.74
N GLU A 52 -27.09 -1.33 -29.43
CA GLU A 52 -27.54 -1.60 -28.06
C GLU A 52 -26.75 -2.73 -27.39
N LYS A 53 -26.41 -3.79 -28.14
CA LYS A 53 -25.59 -4.90 -27.64
C LYS A 53 -24.20 -4.44 -27.20
N ILE A 54 -23.59 -3.52 -27.96
CA ILE A 54 -22.27 -2.94 -27.62
C ILE A 54 -22.40 -2.05 -26.39
N ILE A 55 -23.41 -1.17 -26.35
CA ILE A 55 -23.68 -0.29 -25.21
C ILE A 55 -23.84 -1.10 -23.92
N GLN A 56 -24.62 -2.19 -23.94
CA GLN A 56 -24.81 -3.06 -22.77
C GLN A 56 -23.50 -3.72 -22.32
N SER A 57 -22.67 -4.19 -23.26
CA SER A 57 -21.34 -4.74 -22.95
C SER A 57 -20.44 -3.69 -22.28
N LYS A 58 -20.39 -2.46 -22.81
CA LYS A 58 -19.62 -1.35 -22.23
C LYS A 58 -20.12 -0.97 -20.83
N LYS A 59 -21.45 -0.96 -20.59
CA LYS A 59 -22.03 -0.73 -19.26
C LYS A 59 -21.55 -1.78 -18.24
N LYS A 60 -21.48 -3.05 -18.63
CA LYS A 60 -20.92 -4.12 -17.78
C LYS A 60 -19.44 -3.90 -17.48
N GLN A 61 -18.65 -3.48 -18.48
CA GLN A 61 -17.23 -3.14 -18.29
C GLN A 61 -17.04 -1.98 -17.31
N ILE A 62 -17.87 -0.93 -17.40
CA ILE A 62 -17.84 0.20 -16.47
C ILE A 62 -18.10 -0.27 -15.04
N LYS A 63 -19.18 -1.03 -14.84
CA LYS A 63 -19.53 -1.53 -13.50
C LYS A 63 -18.40 -2.37 -12.89
N SER A 64 -17.85 -3.31 -13.65
CA SER A 64 -16.72 -4.14 -13.20
C SER A 64 -15.47 -3.31 -12.88
N GLY A 65 -15.16 -2.31 -13.71
CA GLY A 65 -14.05 -1.38 -13.47
C GLY A 65 -14.23 -0.55 -12.21
N ASP A 66 -15.43 -0.04 -11.95
CA ASP A 66 -15.74 0.71 -10.72
C ASP A 66 -15.65 -0.17 -9.46
N GLU A 67 -16.11 -1.42 -9.52
CA GLU A 67 -15.99 -2.40 -8.42
C GLU A 67 -14.51 -2.73 -8.10
N THR A 68 -13.69 -2.91 -9.14
CA THR A 68 -12.24 -3.12 -9.01
C THR A 68 -11.58 -1.90 -8.38
N ARG A 69 -11.93 -0.69 -8.84
CA ARG A 69 -11.41 0.57 -8.33
C ARG A 69 -11.74 0.75 -6.84
N LEU A 70 -13.00 0.50 -6.45
CA LEU A 70 -13.42 0.59 -5.06
C LEU A 70 -12.64 -0.39 -4.16
N THR A 71 -12.46 -1.62 -4.64
CA THR A 71 -11.69 -2.65 -3.92
C THR A 71 -10.24 -2.22 -3.72
N ALA A 72 -9.59 -1.69 -4.76
CA ALA A 72 -8.23 -1.17 -4.69
C ALA A 72 -8.12 -0.03 -3.66
N VAL A 73 -9.04 0.95 -3.67
CA VAL A 73 -9.07 2.06 -2.69
C VAL A 73 -9.16 1.53 -1.25
N ILE A 74 -10.05 0.58 -0.98
CA ILE A 74 -10.20 -0.02 0.35
C ILE A 74 -8.91 -0.72 0.78
N THR A 75 -8.29 -1.48 -0.13
CA THR A 75 -7.03 -2.20 0.13
C THR A 75 -5.88 -1.24 0.39
N LYS A 76 -5.71 -0.19 -0.41
CA LYS A 76 -4.72 0.87 -0.17
C LYS A 76 -4.90 1.52 1.20
N GLY A 77 -6.13 1.79 1.61
CA GLY A 77 -6.43 2.30 2.95
C GLY A 77 -5.95 1.35 4.06
N ARG A 78 -6.12 0.03 3.89
CA ARG A 78 -5.63 -0.99 4.84
C ARG A 78 -4.11 -1.05 4.86
N ILE A 79 -3.46 -1.02 3.69
CA ILE A 79 -2.00 -1.02 3.55
C ILE A 79 -1.40 0.22 4.22
N SER A 80 -1.95 1.41 3.96
CA SER A 80 -1.51 2.67 4.57
C SER A 80 -1.57 2.63 6.10
N ARG A 81 -2.68 2.12 6.67
CA ARG A 81 -2.77 1.91 8.14
C ARG A 81 -1.72 0.94 8.67
N ASN A 82 -1.41 -0.12 7.92
CA ASN A 82 -0.37 -1.07 8.31
C ASN A 82 1.03 -0.43 8.25
N ILE A 83 1.33 0.39 7.25
CA ILE A 83 2.56 1.17 7.16
C ILE A 83 2.70 2.05 8.40
N MET A 84 1.67 2.82 8.76
CA MET A 84 1.70 3.68 9.96
C MET A 84 1.97 2.88 11.23
N ARG A 85 1.29 1.75 11.44
CA ARG A 85 1.54 0.87 12.59
C ARG A 85 2.97 0.34 12.64
N MET A 86 3.53 -0.06 11.50
CA MET A 86 4.90 -0.56 11.42
C MET A 86 5.93 0.55 11.65
N LYS A 87 5.69 1.78 11.13
CA LYS A 87 6.51 2.96 11.44
C LYS A 87 6.52 3.27 12.94
N GLY A 88 5.36 3.21 13.60
CA GLY A 88 5.29 3.37 15.06
C GLY A 88 6.10 2.33 15.84
N LYS A 89 6.10 1.07 15.38
CA LYS A 89 6.97 0.02 15.95
C LYS A 89 8.45 0.30 15.70
N LEU A 90 8.79 0.77 14.51
CA LEU A 90 10.16 1.10 14.13
C LEU A 90 10.74 2.16 15.06
N VAL A 91 10.03 3.27 15.24
CA VAL A 91 10.42 4.37 16.15
C VAL A 91 10.67 3.83 17.55
N LYS A 92 9.77 3.01 18.10
CA LYS A 92 9.94 2.39 19.42
C LYS A 92 11.20 1.52 19.51
N TYR A 93 11.58 0.81 18.45
CA TYR A 93 12.79 0.00 18.45
C TYR A 93 14.06 0.85 18.32
N GLU A 94 14.05 1.86 17.46
CA GLU A 94 15.15 2.81 17.29
C GLU A 94 15.39 3.60 18.59
N ASP A 95 14.34 4.07 19.26
CA ASP A 95 14.44 4.74 20.57
C ASP A 95 15.05 3.87 21.65
N ARG A 96 14.64 2.59 21.72
CA ARG A 96 15.20 1.64 22.70
C ARG A 96 16.65 1.32 22.42
N LEU A 97 17.06 1.28 21.15
CA LEU A 97 18.45 1.08 20.78
C LEU A 97 19.29 2.30 21.17
N ARG A 98 18.82 3.51 20.84
CA ARG A 98 19.45 4.78 21.22
C ARG A 98 19.67 4.87 22.74
N LYS A 99 18.61 4.68 23.54
CA LYS A 99 18.71 4.73 25.01
C LYS A 99 19.67 3.69 25.60
N ALA A 100 19.81 2.53 24.95
CA ALA A 100 20.76 1.51 25.40
C ALA A 100 22.20 1.92 25.11
N SER A 101 22.48 2.49 23.93
CA SER A 101 23.80 3.02 23.58
C SER A 101 24.21 4.20 24.46
N GLU A 102 23.29 5.13 24.74
CA GLU A 102 23.55 6.26 25.64
C GLU A 102 23.93 5.79 27.05
N LYS A 103 23.24 4.77 27.59
CA LYS A 103 23.56 4.19 28.91
C LYS A 103 24.91 3.48 28.97
N GLU A 104 25.37 2.89 27.86
CA GLU A 104 26.70 2.28 27.80
C GLU A 104 27.79 3.36 27.79
N LYS A 105 27.60 4.47 27.07
CA LYS A 105 28.55 5.59 27.03
C LYS A 105 28.75 6.33 28.36
N VAL A 106 27.72 6.39 29.21
CA VAL A 106 27.81 7.04 30.53
C VAL A 106 28.54 6.17 31.56
N LYS A 107 28.67 4.86 31.29
CA LYS A 107 29.38 3.92 32.17
C LYS A 107 30.84 3.67 31.80
N SER A 108 31.28 4.14 30.62
CA SER A 108 32.66 4.15 30.15
C SER A 108 33.30 5.51 30.40
#